data_AF-A0A519UX65-F1
#
_entry.id   AF-A0A519UX65-F1
#
_cell.length_a   1.000
_cell.length_b   1.000
_cell.length_c   1.000
_cell.angle_alpha   90.00
_cell.angle_beta   90.00
_cell.angle_gamma   90.00
#
_symmetry.space_group_name_H-M   'P 1'
#
loop_
_entity.id
_entity.type
_entity.pdbx_description
1 polymer ?
#
loop_
_entity_poly.entity_id
_entity_poly.type
_entity_poly.pdbx_seq_one_letter_code
_entity_poly.pdbx_strand_id
1 'polypeptide(L)'
;WNSTSNQPLQQEAAAFSAMLTGLSSTEQATAKLSQTYSDIVVGPQQDGNFPTAHVGLKCNSLTANEKALVLAAIKTYVYDTDDANAATILAKYASELDNTYLAYSGTTGMTSRNDYVRLDGPSLWLEYSCQNGIVLSPTHPHSVWRDKTKDYGGN
;
A
#
# COMPACT_ATOMS: atom_id res chain seq x y z
N TRP A 1 29.22 0.64 9.74
CA TRP A 1 28.09 0.54 10.67
C TRP A 1 28.21 1.70 11.64
N ASN A 2 27.23 2.61 11.71
CA ASN A 2 27.31 3.89 12.45
C ASN A 2 26.53 3.87 13.79
N SER A 3 26.22 2.68 14.31
CA SER A 3 25.39 2.47 15.52
C SER A 3 24.00 3.12 15.48
N THR A 4 23.52 3.55 14.30
CA THR A 4 22.17 4.08 14.11
C THR A 4 21.22 2.95 13.77
N SER A 5 20.12 2.85 14.51
CA SER A 5 19.02 1.97 14.10
C SER A 5 18.32 2.63 12.93
N ASN A 6 18.37 1.97 11.76
CA ASN A 6 17.55 2.34 10.62
C ASN A 6 16.30 1.45 10.66
N GLN A 7 15.12 2.07 10.61
CA GLN A 7 13.84 1.37 10.43
C GLN A 7 13.26 1.78 9.08
N PRO A 8 13.74 1.19 7.96
CA PRO A 8 13.15 1.44 6.66
C PRO A 8 11.65 1.15 6.69
N LEU A 9 10.91 1.91 5.91
CA LEU A 9 9.47 1.77 5.75
C LEU A 9 8.61 2.04 7.01
N GLN A 10 9.16 2.64 8.08
CA GLN A 10 8.40 2.94 9.30
C GLN A 10 7.29 3.97 9.08
N GLN A 11 7.52 4.99 8.25
CA GLN A 11 6.52 6.02 7.95
C GLN A 11 5.36 5.44 7.13
N GLU A 12 5.64 4.49 6.24
CA GLU A 12 4.70 3.77 5.39
C GLU A 12 3.81 2.87 6.26
N ALA A 13 4.42 2.08 7.16
CA ALA A 13 3.68 1.26 8.12
C ALA A 13 2.72 2.11 8.97
N ALA A 14 3.19 3.25 9.49
CA ALA A 14 2.37 4.17 10.26
C ALA A 14 1.25 4.80 9.42
N ALA A 15 1.52 5.18 8.17
CA ALA A 15 0.53 5.76 7.27
C ALA A 15 -0.56 4.75 6.90
N PHE A 16 -0.19 3.50 6.58
CA PHE A 16 -1.16 2.43 6.33
C PHE A 16 -1.96 2.08 7.57
N SER A 17 -1.33 2.04 8.75
CA SER A 17 -2.06 1.80 9.99
C SER A 17 -3.06 2.92 10.27
N ALA A 18 -2.67 4.19 10.11
CA ALA A 18 -3.57 5.34 10.23
C ALA A 18 -4.73 5.28 9.23
N MET A 19 -4.45 4.93 7.97
CA MET A 19 -5.46 4.72 6.93
C MET A 19 -6.48 3.65 7.33
N LEU A 20 -6.02 2.46 7.74
CA LEU A 20 -6.90 1.34 8.07
C LEU A 20 -7.69 1.55 9.37
N THR A 21 -7.06 2.17 10.37
CA THR A 21 -7.72 2.49 11.65
C THR A 21 -8.66 3.69 11.55
N GLY A 22 -8.48 4.55 10.56
CA GLY A 22 -9.38 5.66 10.26
C GLY A 22 -10.71 5.24 9.62
N LEU A 23 -10.77 4.05 9.01
CA LEU A 23 -11.99 3.48 8.45
C LEU A 23 -12.98 3.08 9.55
N SER A 24 -14.29 3.22 9.28
CA SER A 24 -15.33 2.65 10.12
C SER A 24 -15.26 1.11 10.17
N SER A 25 -15.94 0.50 11.14
CA SER A 25 -15.98 -0.97 11.26
C SER A 25 -16.61 -1.65 10.03
N THR A 26 -17.59 -1.01 9.40
CA THR A 26 -18.22 -1.52 8.17
C THR A 26 -17.27 -1.43 6.98
N GLU A 27 -16.56 -0.31 6.83
CA GLU A 27 -15.57 -0.14 5.77
C GLU A 27 -14.38 -1.09 5.93
N GLN A 28 -13.89 -1.27 7.16
CA GLN A 28 -12.88 -2.29 7.47
C GLN A 28 -13.37 -3.69 7.08
N ALA A 29 -14.63 -4.03 7.39
CA ALA A 29 -15.20 -5.32 6.99
C ALA A 29 -15.28 -5.49 5.46
N THR A 30 -15.60 -4.43 4.71
CA THR A 30 -15.61 -4.46 3.23
C THR A 30 -14.20 -4.53 2.64
N ALA A 31 -13.23 -3.83 3.23
CA ALA A 31 -11.84 -3.82 2.78
C ALA A 31 -11.08 -5.12 3.12
N LYS A 32 -11.52 -5.85 4.15
CA LYS A 32 -10.81 -7.03 4.66
C LYS A 32 -11.00 -8.24 3.74
N LEU A 33 -9.88 -8.81 3.30
CA LEU A 33 -9.82 -10.04 2.53
C LEU A 33 -9.92 -11.26 3.44
N SER A 34 -10.62 -12.30 2.96
CA SER A 34 -10.65 -13.62 3.62
C SER A 34 -9.36 -14.41 3.41
N GLN A 35 -8.68 -14.17 2.30
CA GLN A 35 -7.38 -14.75 1.99
C GLN A 35 -6.29 -14.09 2.84
N THR A 36 -5.42 -14.91 3.43
CA THR A 36 -4.18 -14.46 4.06
C THR A 36 -3.10 -14.29 3.00
N TYR A 37 -2.44 -13.15 3.00
CA TYR A 37 -1.24 -12.89 2.20
C TYR A 37 -0.02 -12.95 3.10
N SER A 38 1.01 -13.69 2.66
CA SER A 38 2.31 -13.77 3.35
C SER A 38 3.41 -12.97 2.65
N ASP A 39 3.11 -12.35 1.51
CA ASP A 39 4.03 -11.55 0.69
C ASP A 39 3.23 -10.59 -0.21
N ILE A 40 3.90 -9.65 -0.86
CA ILE A 40 3.36 -8.81 -1.94
C ILE A 40 3.07 -9.65 -3.20
N VAL A 41 2.07 -9.27 -3.98
CA VAL A 41 1.61 -10.02 -5.15
C VAL A 41 2.44 -9.69 -6.39
N VAL A 42 2.77 -8.41 -6.61
CA VAL A 42 3.50 -7.93 -7.81
C VAL A 42 4.94 -7.58 -7.44
N GLY A 43 5.56 -8.48 -6.67
CA GLY A 43 6.96 -8.44 -6.30
C GLY A 43 7.91 -8.81 -7.45
N PRO A 44 9.18 -9.14 -7.15
CA PRO A 44 10.14 -9.54 -8.16
C PRO A 44 9.63 -10.69 -9.04
N GLN A 45 9.85 -10.61 -10.36
CA GLN A 45 9.41 -11.60 -11.37
C GLN A 45 7.90 -11.69 -11.59
N GLN A 46 7.11 -10.82 -10.95
CA GLN A 46 5.67 -10.67 -11.19
C GLN A 46 5.36 -9.29 -11.81
N ASP A 47 6.36 -8.65 -12.40
CA ASP A 47 6.25 -7.33 -13.03
C ASP A 47 5.09 -7.28 -14.03
N GLY A 48 4.23 -6.27 -13.93
CA GLY A 48 3.07 -6.12 -14.81
C GLY A 48 1.93 -7.13 -14.60
N ASN A 49 2.09 -8.15 -13.75
CA ASN A 49 1.08 -9.18 -13.49
C ASN A 49 0.01 -8.71 -12.49
N PHE A 50 -0.62 -7.57 -12.79
CA PHE A 50 -1.67 -7.00 -11.98
C PHE A 50 -2.94 -7.88 -12.07
N PRO A 51 -3.57 -8.25 -10.94
CA PRO A 51 -4.88 -8.89 -10.94
C PRO A 51 -5.91 -8.06 -11.70
N THR A 52 -6.69 -8.72 -12.56
CA THR A 52 -7.73 -8.05 -13.36
C THR A 52 -8.99 -7.74 -12.57
N ALA A 53 -9.26 -8.50 -11.51
CA ALA A 53 -10.38 -8.28 -10.62
C ALA A 53 -9.97 -7.40 -9.43
N HIS A 54 -10.62 -6.24 -9.31
CA HIS A 54 -10.49 -5.40 -8.13
C HIS A 54 -11.24 -6.02 -6.94
N VAL A 55 -10.68 -5.87 -5.74
CA VAL A 55 -11.25 -6.40 -4.49
C VAL A 55 -11.10 -5.36 -3.37
N GLY A 56 -11.91 -5.50 -2.33
CA GLY A 56 -11.92 -4.61 -1.18
C GLY A 56 -12.84 -3.41 -1.35
N LEU A 57 -12.54 -2.34 -0.62
CA LEU A 57 -13.34 -1.14 -0.53
C LEU A 57 -12.98 -0.15 -1.64
N LYS A 58 -13.96 0.24 -2.46
CA LYS A 58 -13.76 1.28 -3.47
C LYS A 58 -13.71 2.65 -2.80
N CYS A 59 -12.67 3.44 -3.08
CA CYS A 59 -12.42 4.70 -2.38
C CYS A 59 -13.46 5.79 -2.69
N ASN A 60 -14.32 5.65 -3.70
CA ASN A 60 -15.41 6.61 -3.94
C ASN A 60 -16.42 6.69 -2.78
N SER A 61 -16.57 5.63 -1.98
CA SER A 61 -17.48 5.62 -0.84
C SER A 61 -16.88 6.28 0.41
N LEU A 62 -15.58 6.57 0.40
CA LEU A 62 -14.88 7.16 1.54
C LEU A 62 -15.23 8.64 1.71
N THR A 63 -15.21 9.08 2.97
CA THR A 63 -15.26 10.49 3.32
C THR A 63 -14.01 11.23 2.88
N ALA A 64 -14.05 12.56 2.87
CA ALA A 64 -12.89 13.39 2.55
C ALA A 64 -11.69 13.13 3.50
N ASN A 65 -11.95 12.85 4.77
CA ASN A 65 -10.91 12.59 5.76
C ASN A 65 -10.24 11.23 5.51
N GLU A 66 -11.01 10.19 5.20
CA GLU A 66 -10.45 8.88 4.86
C GLU A 66 -9.67 8.93 3.55
N LYS A 67 -10.18 9.64 2.53
CA LYS A 67 -9.44 9.87 1.28
C LYS A 67 -8.11 10.58 1.52
N ALA A 68 -8.05 11.53 2.46
CA ALA A 68 -6.81 12.19 2.83
C ALA A 68 -5.80 11.22 3.47
N LEU A 69 -6.26 10.25 4.28
CA LEU A 69 -5.39 9.20 4.83
C LEU A 69 -4.87 8.24 3.75
N VAL A 70 -5.70 7.87 2.78
CA VAL A 70 -5.26 7.07 1.62
C VAL A 70 -4.18 7.81 0.83
N LEU A 71 -4.40 9.10 0.54
CA LEU A 71 -3.40 9.93 -0.15
C LEU A 71 -2.13 10.13 0.69
N ALA A 72 -2.23 10.21 2.01
CA ALA A 72 -1.07 10.28 2.89
C ALA A 72 -0.20 9.02 2.79
N ALA A 73 -0.81 7.83 2.73
CA ALA A 73 -0.09 6.57 2.51
C ALA A 73 0.51 6.48 1.10
N ILE A 74 -0.16 6.98 0.06
CA ILE A 74 0.40 7.05 -1.30
C ILE A 74 1.61 8.02 -1.34
N LYS A 75 1.51 9.13 -0.61
CA LYS A 75 2.52 10.19 -0.60
C LYS A 75 3.89 9.70 -0.11
N THR A 76 3.95 8.78 0.84
CA THR A 76 5.21 8.26 1.38
C THR A 76 6.07 7.59 0.31
N TYR A 77 5.45 7.02 -0.74
CA TYR A 77 6.16 6.40 -1.87
C TYR A 77 6.45 7.39 -3.00
N VAL A 78 5.45 8.21 -3.34
CA VAL A 78 5.57 9.13 -4.49
C VAL A 78 6.69 10.17 -4.25
N TYR A 79 6.92 10.57 -3.00
CA TYR A 79 7.96 11.55 -2.64
C TYR A 79 9.36 10.94 -2.50
N ASP A 80 9.55 9.66 -2.78
CA ASP A 80 10.89 9.10 -3.06
C ASP A 80 11.40 9.50 -4.45
N THR A 81 10.53 10.07 -5.31
CA THR A 81 10.89 10.71 -6.58
C THR A 81 11.18 12.20 -6.39
N ASP A 82 11.74 12.87 -7.41
CA ASP A 82 11.94 14.32 -7.34
C ASP A 82 10.61 15.09 -7.24
N ASP A 83 10.65 16.27 -6.61
CA ASP A 83 9.46 17.07 -6.29
C ASP A 83 8.53 17.33 -7.48
N ALA A 84 9.07 17.56 -8.68
CA ALA A 84 8.27 17.85 -9.86
C ALA A 84 7.51 16.63 -10.36
N ASN A 85 8.18 15.48 -10.41
CA ASN A 85 7.55 14.20 -10.73
C ASN A 85 6.57 13.77 -9.63
N ALA A 86 6.93 13.91 -8.36
CA ALA A 86 6.07 13.59 -7.22
C ALA A 86 4.75 14.36 -7.27
N ALA A 87 4.79 15.68 -7.54
CA ALA A 87 3.59 16.50 -7.68
C ALA A 87 2.70 16.03 -8.85
N THR A 88 3.30 15.71 -9.99
CA THR A 88 2.59 15.23 -11.19
C THR A 88 1.91 13.88 -10.94
N ILE A 89 2.64 12.94 -10.35
CA ILE A 89 2.16 11.59 -10.04
C ILE A 89 1.04 11.64 -8.99
N LEU A 90 1.24 12.38 -7.90
CA LEU A 90 0.23 12.48 -6.84
C LEU A 90 -1.06 13.12 -7.34
N ALA A 91 -0.98 14.16 -8.18
CA ALA A 91 -2.15 14.78 -8.79
C ALA A 91 -2.95 13.78 -9.66
N LYS A 92 -2.24 12.93 -10.42
CA LYS A 92 -2.86 11.86 -11.20
C LYS A 92 -3.58 10.86 -10.29
N TYR A 93 -2.90 10.31 -9.29
CA TYR A 93 -3.51 9.33 -8.36
C TYR A 93 -4.67 9.92 -7.56
N ALA A 94 -4.59 11.21 -7.18
CA ALA A 94 -5.69 11.90 -6.52
C ALA A 94 -6.93 12.04 -7.43
N SER A 95 -6.73 12.35 -8.72
CA SER A 95 -7.83 12.43 -9.70
C SER A 95 -8.48 11.07 -9.99
N GLU A 96 -7.72 9.98 -9.82
CA GLU A 96 -8.16 8.61 -10.03
C GLU A 96 -8.69 7.94 -8.75
N LEU A 97 -8.56 8.61 -7.60
CA LEU A 97 -8.75 8.01 -6.28
C LEU A 97 -10.12 7.34 -6.12
N ASP A 98 -11.18 7.93 -6.67
CA ASP A 98 -12.52 7.35 -6.60
C ASP A 98 -12.64 5.98 -7.29
N ASN A 99 -11.69 5.63 -8.18
CA ASN A 99 -11.59 4.33 -8.82
C ASN A 99 -10.49 3.43 -8.24
N THR A 100 -9.88 3.83 -7.13
CA THR A 100 -8.90 3.03 -6.38
C THR A 100 -9.60 2.14 -5.37
N TYR A 101 -9.12 0.92 -5.24
CA TYR A 101 -9.61 -0.07 -4.28
C TYR A 101 -8.59 -0.29 -3.17
N LEU A 102 -9.06 -0.24 -1.93
CA LEU A 102 -8.31 -0.50 -0.71
C LEU A 102 -8.68 -1.90 -0.22
N ALA A 103 -7.68 -2.77 -0.12
CA ALA A 103 -7.84 -4.12 0.44
C ALA A 103 -6.77 -4.41 1.47
N TYR A 104 -7.08 -5.22 2.49
CA TYR A 104 -6.09 -5.65 3.48
C TYR A 104 -6.38 -7.05 4.02
N SER A 105 -5.35 -7.73 4.55
CA SER A 105 -5.49 -8.95 5.35
C SER A 105 -4.69 -8.82 6.66
N GLY A 106 -5.02 -9.65 7.65
CA GLY A 106 -4.40 -9.58 8.97
C GLY A 106 -5.02 -8.50 9.87
N THR A 107 -4.18 -7.75 10.55
CA THR A 107 -4.55 -6.67 11.48
C THR A 107 -4.49 -5.30 10.80
N THR A 108 -4.98 -4.26 11.46
CA THR A 108 -4.84 -2.86 11.00
C THR A 108 -3.56 -2.20 11.54
N GLY A 109 -2.73 -2.93 12.28
CA GLY A 109 -1.50 -2.42 12.88
C GLY A 109 -0.33 -2.31 11.89
N MET A 110 -0.32 -3.12 10.83
CA MET A 110 0.73 -3.16 9.80
C MET A 110 2.14 -3.44 10.35
N THR A 111 2.21 -4.22 11.42
CA THR A 111 3.46 -4.61 12.11
C THR A 111 3.55 -6.11 12.41
N SER A 112 2.45 -6.84 12.25
CA SER A 112 2.34 -8.26 12.57
C SER A 112 2.56 -9.11 11.33
N ARG A 113 3.06 -10.33 11.52
CA ARG A 113 3.24 -11.27 10.41
C ARG A 113 1.92 -11.48 9.66
N ASN A 114 1.97 -11.44 8.33
CA ASN A 114 0.84 -11.55 7.40
C ASN A 114 -0.14 -10.36 7.44
N ASP A 115 0.24 -9.25 8.10
CA ASP A 115 -0.39 -7.97 7.80
C ASP A 115 -0.04 -7.62 6.35
N TYR A 116 -1.07 -7.34 5.56
CA TYR A 116 -0.93 -6.97 4.16
C TYR A 116 -1.95 -5.91 3.80
N VAL A 117 -1.56 -4.93 2.99
CA VAL A 117 -2.45 -3.91 2.45
C VAL A 117 -2.10 -3.64 1.00
N ARG A 118 -3.14 -3.35 0.20
CA ARG A 118 -3.02 -2.99 -1.20
C ARG A 118 -3.92 -1.82 -1.56
N LEU A 119 -3.37 -0.87 -2.30
CA LEU A 119 -4.12 0.12 -3.08
C LEU A 119 -3.98 -0.20 -4.57
N ASP A 120 -5.13 -0.44 -5.21
CA ASP A 120 -5.23 -0.88 -6.58
C ASP A 120 -6.14 0.07 -7.37
N GLY A 121 -5.55 1.01 -8.09
CA GLY A 121 -6.24 2.02 -8.88
C GLY A 121 -5.99 1.89 -10.39
N PRO A 122 -6.55 2.81 -11.21
CA PRO A 122 -6.36 2.81 -12.65
C PRO A 122 -4.87 2.86 -13.03
N SER A 123 -4.11 3.77 -12.42
CA SER A 123 -2.65 3.85 -12.62
C SER A 123 -1.83 3.38 -11.42
N LEU A 124 -2.38 3.46 -10.21
CA LEU A 124 -1.67 3.10 -8.98
C LEU A 124 -1.70 1.59 -8.73
N TRP A 125 -0.54 1.03 -8.41
CA TRP A 125 -0.42 -0.23 -7.67
C TRP A 125 0.53 -0.03 -6.48
N LEU A 126 0.05 -0.28 -5.27
CA LEU A 126 0.84 -0.13 -4.06
C LEU A 126 0.55 -1.26 -3.09
N GLU A 127 1.58 -1.95 -2.62
CA GLU A 127 1.47 -3.06 -1.68
C GLU A 127 2.45 -2.90 -0.52
N TYR A 128 2.03 -3.36 0.66
CA TYR A 128 2.88 -3.52 1.82
C TYR A 128 2.49 -4.82 2.54
N SER A 129 3.48 -5.61 2.95
CA SER A 129 3.32 -6.89 3.64
C SER A 129 4.35 -7.03 4.76
N CYS A 130 3.95 -7.57 5.91
CA CYS A 130 4.86 -7.88 7.00
C CYS A 130 5.20 -9.38 7.02
N GLN A 131 6.47 -9.70 6.79
CA GLN A 131 7.00 -11.06 6.79
C GLN A 131 7.88 -11.35 8.01
N ASN A 132 8.01 -12.62 8.40
CA ASN A 132 9.09 -13.02 9.32
C ASN A 132 10.38 -13.25 8.54
N GLY A 133 11.52 -12.87 9.12
CA GLY A 133 12.82 -13.31 8.59
C GLY A 133 12.94 -14.83 8.59
N ILE A 134 13.53 -15.39 7.54
CA ILE A 134 13.78 -16.84 7.41
C ILE A 134 14.77 -17.33 8.49
N VAL A 135 15.67 -16.46 8.96
CA VAL A 135 16.79 -16.82 9.85
C VAL A 135 16.82 -16.01 11.17
N LEU A 136 16.34 -14.76 11.21
CA LEU A 136 16.36 -13.91 12.41
C LEU A 136 15.03 -13.14 12.56
N SER A 137 14.40 -13.28 13.73
CA SER A 137 13.17 -12.61 14.16
C SER A 137 13.49 -11.17 14.59
N PRO A 138 13.03 -10.17 13.82
CA PRO A 138 11.64 -9.71 13.89
C PRO A 138 10.91 -9.68 12.53
N THR A 139 9.61 -9.32 12.56
CA THR A 139 8.85 -8.99 11.36
C THR A 139 9.55 -7.88 10.58
N HIS A 140 9.56 -7.97 9.25
CA HIS A 140 10.11 -6.94 8.36
C HIS A 140 9.15 -6.68 7.19
N PRO A 141 9.13 -5.45 6.67
CA PRO A 141 8.25 -5.08 5.57
C PRO A 141 8.81 -5.55 4.22
N HIS A 142 7.89 -6.00 3.37
CA HIS A 142 8.04 -6.11 1.93
C HIS A 142 7.06 -5.13 1.32
N SER A 143 7.48 -4.35 0.34
CA SER A 143 6.62 -3.35 -0.25
C SER A 143 7.00 -3.07 -1.69
N VAL A 144 6.02 -2.72 -2.49
CA VAL A 144 6.24 -2.31 -3.88
C VAL A 144 5.24 -1.23 -4.25
N TRP A 145 5.73 -0.19 -4.92
CA TRP A 145 4.94 0.82 -5.60
C TRP A 145 5.23 0.72 -7.11
N ARG A 146 4.18 0.68 -7.93
CA ARG A 146 4.27 0.70 -9.40
C ARG A 146 3.23 1.65 -9.97
N ASP A 147 3.60 2.36 -11.04
CA ASP A 147 2.63 3.01 -11.92
C ASP A 147 2.34 2.08 -13.09
N LYS A 148 1.12 1.56 -13.20
CA LYS A 148 0.72 0.60 -14.23
C LYS A 148 0.89 1.11 -15.66
N THR A 149 1.02 2.43 -15.85
CA THR A 149 1.17 3.07 -17.16
C THR A 149 2.59 3.52 -17.46
N LYS A 150 3.48 3.55 -16.45
CA LYS A 150 4.84 4.09 -16.54
C LYS A 150 5.85 3.29 -15.72
N ASP A 151 5.58 2.01 -15.48
CA ASP A 151 6.40 1.17 -14.60
C ASP A 151 7.82 1.04 -15.14
N TYR A 152 8.81 1.24 -14.27
CA TYR A 152 10.22 1.07 -14.63
C TYR A 152 10.63 -0.38 -14.35
N GLY A 153 11.14 -1.09 -15.36
CA GLY A 153 11.53 -2.50 -15.23
C GLY A 153 10.38 -3.50 -15.43
N GLY A 154 9.18 -3.04 -15.80
CA GLY A 154 8.17 -3.89 -16.41
C GLY A 154 8.62 -4.36 -17.79
N ASN A 155 8.62 -5.67 -18.03
CA ASN A 155 8.93 -6.26 -19.33
C ASN A 155 7.74 -6.17 -20.29
#